data_AF-A0A1R2C0M8-F1
#
_entry.id   AF-A0A1R2C0M8-F1
#
_cell.length_a   1.000
_cell.length_b   1.000
_cell.length_c   1.000
_cell.angle_alpha   90.00
_cell.angle_beta   90.00
_cell.angle_gamma   90.00
#
_symmetry.space_group_name_H-M   'P 1'
#
loop_
_entity.id
_entity.type
_entity.pdbx_description
1 polymer ?
#
loop_
_entity_poly.entity_id
_entity_poly.type
_entity_poly.pdbx_seq_one_letter_code
_entity_poly.pdbx_strand_id
1 'polypeptide(L)'
;MTLSFAIYAISLLTFTYGTFLEFYIVSDTTCWIVGPTSTGSNAIINPTISGWNTIISNAEWIWDISGNTASGNGTVTKFFFIAGTPASGTFTIAADDYYTTYLNDKEANCKDTVGGSFVSTTGKSCNVLSYLISGLNKLVVNVQNSSGGAAVKFRLDATSNFS
;
A
#
# COMPACT_ATOMS: atom_id res chain seq x y z
N MET A 1 -33.05 -6.26 -48.54
CA MET A 1 -32.92 -7.19 -47.40
C MET A 1 -31.62 -7.06 -46.59
N THR A 2 -30.70 -6.16 -46.95
CA THR A 2 -29.41 -5.99 -46.26
C THR A 2 -29.44 -4.98 -45.10
N LEU A 3 -30.41 -4.06 -45.07
CA LEU A 3 -30.54 -3.05 -44.00
C LEU A 3 -30.90 -3.65 -42.63
N SER A 4 -31.59 -4.80 -42.62
CA SER A 4 -32.12 -5.41 -41.40
C SER A 4 -31.06 -6.21 -40.61
N PHE A 5 -30.01 -6.68 -41.27
CA PHE A 5 -28.88 -7.38 -40.62
C PHE A 5 -27.94 -6.44 -39.87
N ALA A 6 -27.74 -5.21 -40.39
CA ALA A 6 -26.87 -4.22 -39.75
C ALA A 6 -27.43 -3.75 -38.39
N ILE A 7 -28.76 -3.66 -38.27
CA ILE A 7 -29.42 -3.24 -37.03
C ILE A 7 -29.32 -4.33 -35.95
N TYR A 8 -29.41 -5.61 -36.34
CA TYR A 8 -29.23 -6.75 -35.42
C TYR A 8 -27.79 -6.90 -34.91
N ALA A 9 -26.79 -6.53 -35.71
CA ALA A 9 -25.39 -6.55 -35.29
C ALA A 9 -25.07 -5.44 -34.27
N ILE A 10 -25.75 -4.28 -34.37
CA ILE A 10 -25.58 -3.17 -33.42
C ILE A 10 -26.30 -3.45 -32.09
N SER A 11 -27.41 -4.20 -32.09
CA SER A 11 -28.10 -4.58 -30.85
C SER A 11 -27.37 -5.65 -30.01
N LEU A 12 -26.30 -6.25 -30.55
CA LEU A 12 -25.40 -7.15 -29.83
C LEU A 12 -24.17 -6.44 -29.24
N LEU A 13 -23.99 -5.14 -29.51
CA LEU A 13 -22.99 -4.32 -28.82
C LEU A 13 -23.54 -3.94 -27.44
N THR A 14 -23.47 -4.85 -26.50
CA THR A 14 -23.59 -4.51 -25.08
C THR A 14 -22.39 -3.63 -24.72
N PHE A 15 -22.59 -2.31 -24.66
CA PHE A 15 -21.65 -1.43 -23.99
C PHE A 15 -21.70 -1.75 -22.50
N THR A 16 -20.75 -2.54 -22.02
CA THR A 16 -20.48 -2.65 -20.59
C THR A 16 -19.85 -1.34 -20.16
N TYR A 17 -20.67 -0.36 -19.76
CA TYR A 17 -20.18 0.84 -19.08
C TYR A 17 -19.72 0.43 -17.69
N GLY A 18 -18.48 -0.05 -17.58
CA GLY A 18 -17.85 -0.25 -16.28
C GLY A 18 -17.53 1.11 -15.66
N THR A 19 -17.89 1.32 -14.40
CA THR A 19 -17.33 2.47 -13.67
C THR A 19 -15.90 2.13 -13.28
N PHE A 20 -14.96 2.92 -13.78
CA PHE A 20 -13.55 2.84 -13.40
C PHE A 20 -13.35 3.66 -12.14
N LEU A 21 -12.93 3.00 -11.06
CA LEU A 21 -12.65 3.64 -9.79
C LEU A 21 -11.14 3.68 -9.59
N GLU A 22 -10.62 4.84 -9.22
CA GLU A 22 -9.24 5.03 -8.78
C GLU A 22 -9.25 5.44 -7.31
N PHE A 23 -8.41 4.82 -6.51
CA PHE A 23 -8.25 5.16 -5.11
C PHE A 23 -6.84 4.83 -4.65
N TYR A 24 -6.47 5.36 -3.48
CA TYR A 24 -5.20 5.06 -2.87
C TYR A 24 -5.35 4.92 -1.35
N ILE A 25 -4.40 4.21 -0.74
CA ILE A 25 -4.15 4.25 0.70
C ILE A 25 -2.72 4.69 0.96
N VAL A 26 -2.49 5.30 2.12
CA VAL A 26 -1.18 5.83 2.53
C VAL A 26 -0.84 5.42 3.95
N SER A 27 0.43 5.53 4.31
CA SER A 27 0.85 5.56 5.71
C SER A 27 0.41 6.88 6.35
N ASP A 28 -0.44 6.78 7.37
CA ASP A 28 -1.01 7.89 8.14
C ASP A 28 -1.44 7.38 9.53
N THR A 29 -2.07 8.24 10.31
CA THR A 29 -2.53 7.91 11.68
C THR A 29 -3.74 6.97 11.73
N THR A 30 -4.28 6.54 10.59
CA THR A 30 -5.34 5.51 10.53
C THR A 30 -4.77 4.08 10.48
N CYS A 31 -3.45 3.95 10.35
CA CYS A 31 -2.78 2.66 10.41
C CYS A 31 -2.75 2.15 11.85
N TRP A 32 -3.06 0.89 12.07
CA TRP A 32 -2.82 0.24 13.35
C TRP A 32 -1.38 -0.25 13.43
N ILE A 33 -0.71 -0.09 14.56
CA ILE A 33 0.66 -0.54 14.77
C ILE A 33 0.82 -1.26 16.10
N VAL A 34 1.56 -2.37 16.07
CA VAL A 34 2.17 -2.99 17.24
C VAL A 34 3.67 -2.83 17.07
N GLY A 35 4.31 -2.02 17.92
CA GLY A 35 5.73 -1.70 17.80
C GLY A 35 6.61 -2.44 18.79
N PRO A 36 7.93 -2.19 18.78
CA PRO A 36 8.84 -2.70 19.81
C PRO A 36 8.51 -2.16 21.20
N THR A 37 7.80 -1.03 21.30
CA THR A 37 7.44 -0.39 22.57
C THR A 37 5.94 -0.22 22.81
N SER A 38 5.10 -0.49 21.81
CA SER A 38 3.63 -0.42 21.93
C SER A 38 2.98 -1.78 21.76
N THR A 39 1.97 -2.08 22.57
CA THR A 39 1.19 -3.32 22.47
C THR A 39 0.01 -3.22 21.49
N GLY A 40 -0.07 -2.14 20.71
CA GLY A 40 -1.18 -1.87 19.80
C GLY A 40 -1.79 -0.48 19.98
N SER A 41 -1.70 0.36 18.95
CA SER A 41 -2.36 1.66 18.87
C SER A 41 -2.53 2.11 17.43
N ASN A 42 -3.17 3.26 17.22
CA ASN A 42 -2.96 3.99 15.97
C ASN A 42 -1.50 4.42 15.86
N ALA A 43 -0.96 4.35 14.66
CA ALA A 43 0.37 4.85 14.36
C ALA A 43 0.39 6.37 14.50
N ILE A 44 1.56 6.89 14.84
CA ILE A 44 1.78 8.33 14.94
C ILE A 44 2.66 8.79 13.78
N ILE A 45 2.55 10.07 13.43
CA ILE A 45 3.48 10.69 12.48
C ILE A 45 4.83 10.84 13.18
N ASN A 46 5.86 10.22 12.60
CA ASN A 46 7.23 10.32 13.07
C ASN A 46 7.95 11.42 12.27
N PRO A 47 8.57 12.41 12.93
CA PRO A 47 9.31 13.46 12.22
C PRO A 47 10.39 12.88 11.31
N THR A 48 10.52 13.43 10.11
CA THR A 48 11.64 13.11 9.22
C THR A 48 12.96 13.53 9.87
N ILE A 49 13.89 12.59 9.98
CA ILE A 49 15.25 12.85 10.50
C ILE A 49 16.27 12.94 9.35
N SER A 50 17.46 13.42 9.65
CA SER A 50 18.56 13.51 8.67
C SER A 50 18.85 12.14 8.06
N GLY A 51 18.88 12.08 6.73
CA GLY A 51 19.09 10.83 5.96
C GLY A 51 17.82 10.23 5.38
N TRP A 52 16.64 10.56 5.91
CA TRP A 52 15.36 10.11 5.34
C TRP A 52 14.97 10.97 4.14
N ASN A 53 15.35 10.53 2.96
CA ASN A 53 15.18 11.28 1.72
C ASN A 53 13.95 10.84 0.92
N THR A 54 13.26 9.77 1.34
CA THR A 54 12.14 9.23 0.57
C THR A 54 10.92 10.13 0.58
N ILE A 55 10.44 10.43 -0.63
CA ILE A 55 9.23 11.20 -0.89
C ILE A 55 8.21 10.27 -1.55
N ILE A 56 7.12 10.00 -0.83
CA ILE A 56 5.94 9.31 -1.34
C ILE A 56 4.76 10.26 -1.12
N SER A 57 4.14 10.71 -2.22
CA SER A 57 3.11 11.76 -2.18
C SER A 57 1.91 11.35 -1.33
N ASN A 58 1.46 12.27 -0.46
CA ASN A 58 0.34 12.10 0.49
C ASN A 58 0.58 11.06 1.59
N ALA A 59 1.81 10.59 1.78
CA ALA A 59 2.15 9.60 2.79
C ALA A 59 3.12 10.16 3.83
N GLU A 60 2.87 9.82 5.09
CA GLU A 60 3.69 10.25 6.23
C GLU A 60 4.62 9.14 6.68
N TRP A 61 5.77 9.51 7.25
CA TRP A 61 6.57 8.56 8.03
C TRP A 61 5.79 8.26 9.30
N ILE A 62 5.50 6.99 9.56
CA ILE A 62 4.75 6.57 10.75
C ILE A 62 5.53 5.55 11.57
N TRP A 63 5.31 5.58 12.88
CA TRP A 63 5.89 4.62 13.82
C TRP A 63 5.03 4.45 15.08
N ASP A 64 5.50 3.66 16.06
CA ASP A 64 4.76 3.33 17.28
C ASP A 64 4.80 4.46 18.32
N ILE A 65 5.98 5.04 18.53
CA ILE A 65 6.22 6.24 19.34
C ILE A 65 7.21 7.17 18.63
N SER A 66 7.17 8.46 18.95
CA SER A 66 7.91 9.48 18.22
C SER A 66 9.37 9.44 18.65
N GLY A 67 10.29 9.40 17.68
CA GLY A 67 11.72 9.29 17.96
C GLY A 67 12.13 7.98 18.65
N ASN A 68 11.34 6.91 18.52
CA ASN A 68 11.73 5.61 19.05
C ASN A 68 13.04 5.15 18.43
N THR A 69 13.97 4.71 19.27
CA THR A 69 15.23 4.10 18.83
C THR A 69 15.41 2.66 19.30
N ALA A 70 14.38 2.09 19.95
CA ALA A 70 14.40 0.71 20.39
C ALA A 70 14.47 -0.22 19.18
N SER A 71 15.42 -1.16 19.24
CA SER A 71 15.51 -2.24 18.27
C SER A 71 14.35 -3.23 18.46
N GLY A 72 13.97 -3.89 17.38
CA GLY A 72 12.88 -4.84 17.35
C GLY A 72 11.96 -4.66 16.17
N ASN A 73 10.82 -5.34 16.21
CA ASN A 73 9.90 -5.38 15.09
C ASN A 73 8.69 -4.47 15.34
N GLY A 74 8.24 -3.80 14.29
CA GLY A 74 6.95 -3.13 14.21
C GLY A 74 6.07 -3.77 13.15
N THR A 75 4.82 -4.04 13.47
CA THR A 75 3.82 -4.54 12.52
C THR A 75 2.77 -3.48 12.30
N VAL A 76 2.73 -2.91 11.10
CA VAL A 76 1.72 -1.94 10.67
C VAL A 76 0.64 -2.65 9.88
N THR A 77 -0.63 -2.39 10.20
CA THR A 77 -1.80 -2.95 9.52
C THR A 77 -2.70 -1.83 9.00
N LYS A 78 -3.12 -1.93 7.74
CA LYS A 78 -4.14 -1.06 7.15
C LYS A 78 -5.18 -1.88 6.40
N PHE A 79 -6.44 -1.67 6.74
CA PHE A 79 -7.58 -2.24 6.01
C PHE A 79 -8.11 -1.23 5.01
N PHE A 80 -8.54 -1.73 3.85
CA PHE A 80 -9.10 -0.89 2.79
C PHE A 80 -10.04 -1.69 1.91
N PHE A 81 -10.99 -1.03 1.26
CA PHE A 81 -12.01 -1.69 0.45
C PHE A 81 -11.81 -1.37 -1.03
N ILE A 82 -11.86 -2.39 -1.87
CA ILE A 82 -11.86 -2.26 -3.33
C ILE A 82 -13.24 -2.62 -3.85
N ALA A 83 -13.96 -1.63 -4.40
CA ALA A 83 -15.24 -1.88 -5.06
C ALA A 83 -15.01 -2.46 -6.46
N GLY A 84 -15.64 -3.59 -6.77
CA GLY A 84 -15.48 -4.26 -8.07
C GLY A 84 -14.16 -5.04 -8.19
N THR A 85 -13.79 -5.39 -9.42
CA THR A 85 -12.61 -6.21 -9.72
C THR A 85 -11.36 -5.34 -9.84
N PRO A 86 -10.29 -5.57 -9.05
CA PRO A 86 -9.03 -4.87 -9.22
C PRO A 86 -8.49 -4.97 -10.66
N ALA A 87 -8.09 -3.84 -11.22
CA ALA A 87 -7.55 -3.70 -12.57
C ALA A 87 -6.08 -3.27 -12.58
N SER A 88 -5.64 -2.57 -11.54
CA SER A 88 -4.23 -2.23 -11.31
C SER A 88 -3.91 -2.16 -9.81
N GLY A 89 -2.62 -2.23 -9.48
CA GLY A 89 -2.14 -2.10 -8.11
C GLY A 89 -0.64 -1.80 -8.10
N THR A 90 -0.27 -0.60 -7.64
CA THR A 90 1.12 -0.17 -7.47
C THR A 90 1.35 0.18 -6.02
N PHE A 91 2.27 -0.52 -5.37
CA PHE A 91 2.65 -0.25 -3.99
C PHE A 91 4.05 0.34 -3.93
N THR A 92 4.16 1.54 -3.35
CA THR A 92 5.43 2.24 -3.13
C THR A 92 5.69 2.35 -1.64
N ILE A 93 6.88 1.97 -1.19
CA ILE A 93 7.21 1.86 0.24
C ILE A 93 8.70 2.13 0.50
N ALA A 94 8.97 2.72 1.66
CA ALA A 94 10.29 2.74 2.29
C ALA A 94 10.15 2.52 3.80
N ALA A 95 11.18 1.97 4.42
CA ALA A 95 11.30 1.85 5.86
C ALA A 95 12.75 2.05 6.30
N ASP A 96 12.91 2.38 7.58
CA ASP A 96 14.17 2.33 8.30
C ASP A 96 14.01 1.28 9.43
N ASP A 97 14.63 0.10 9.38
CA ASP A 97 15.67 -0.34 8.43
C ASP A 97 15.12 -1.23 7.28
N TYR A 98 14.43 -2.31 7.64
CA TYR A 98 14.01 -3.38 6.71
C TYR A 98 12.50 -3.56 6.75
N TYR A 99 11.93 -4.14 5.70
CA TYR A 99 10.52 -4.52 5.73
C TYR A 99 10.18 -5.72 4.86
N THR A 100 9.12 -6.42 5.26
CA THR A 100 8.39 -7.40 4.46
C THR A 100 6.91 -7.02 4.45
N THR A 101 6.27 -7.10 3.28
CA THR A 101 4.86 -6.74 3.13
C THR A 101 3.99 -7.94 2.81
N TYR A 102 2.76 -7.89 3.27
CA TYR A 102 1.74 -8.89 3.02
C TYR A 102 0.46 -8.19 2.59
N LEU A 103 -0.17 -8.74 1.56
CA LEU A 103 -1.49 -8.34 1.10
C LEU A 103 -2.38 -9.56 1.15
N ASN A 104 -3.47 -9.46 1.90
CA ASN A 104 -4.43 -10.55 2.10
C ASN A 104 -3.75 -11.85 2.54
N ASP A 105 -2.89 -11.74 3.56
CA ASP A 105 -2.16 -12.85 4.18
C ASP A 105 -1.13 -13.56 3.29
N LYS A 106 -0.88 -13.02 2.09
CA LYS A 106 0.18 -13.50 1.19
C LYS A 106 1.35 -12.53 1.21
N GLU A 107 2.57 -13.05 1.39
CA GLU A 107 3.79 -12.26 1.25
C GLU A 107 3.85 -11.66 -0.16
N ALA A 108 3.92 -10.34 -0.23
CA ALA A 108 4.00 -9.62 -1.48
C ALA A 108 5.45 -9.53 -1.96
N ASN A 109 5.63 -9.25 -3.25
CA ASN A 109 6.94 -9.04 -3.87
C ASN A 109 7.63 -7.73 -3.44
N CYS A 110 6.99 -6.91 -2.61
CA CYS A 110 7.53 -5.63 -2.16
C CYS A 110 8.17 -5.76 -0.77
N LYS A 111 9.48 -6.01 -0.76
CA LYS A 111 10.27 -6.14 0.47
C LYS A 111 11.64 -5.51 0.32
N ASP A 112 12.21 -5.08 1.43
CA ASP A 112 13.59 -4.64 1.55
C ASP A 112 14.24 -5.38 2.72
N THR A 113 15.09 -6.34 2.40
CA THR A 113 15.84 -7.15 3.37
C THR A 113 17.31 -6.77 3.42
N VAL A 114 17.72 -5.72 2.69
CA VAL A 114 19.09 -5.21 2.63
C VAL A 114 19.18 -3.83 3.29
N GLY A 115 18.06 -3.10 3.34
CA GLY A 115 17.91 -1.81 3.98
C GLY A 115 18.22 -0.66 3.03
N GLY A 116 18.07 0.56 3.54
CA GLY A 116 18.38 1.78 2.80
C GLY A 116 17.25 2.29 1.90
N SER A 117 16.08 1.66 1.90
CA SER A 117 14.93 2.24 1.19
C SER A 117 14.58 3.66 1.66
N PHE A 118 14.85 4.01 2.93
CA PHE A 118 14.66 5.35 3.50
C PHE A 118 15.58 6.44 2.93
N VAL A 119 16.75 6.07 2.38
CA VAL A 119 17.67 7.03 1.72
C VAL A 119 17.36 7.21 0.22
N SER A 120 16.56 6.33 -0.37
CA SER A 120 16.10 6.44 -1.75
C SER A 120 15.08 7.58 -1.88
N THR A 121 15.17 8.40 -2.92
CA THR A 121 14.23 9.52 -3.13
C THR A 121 12.82 9.06 -3.47
N THR A 122 12.67 7.88 -4.09
CA THR A 122 11.38 7.36 -4.59
C THR A 122 10.85 6.16 -3.81
N GLY A 123 11.65 5.58 -2.91
CA GLY A 123 11.34 4.30 -2.26
C GLY A 123 11.36 3.14 -3.26
N LYS A 124 10.83 1.98 -2.84
CA LYS A 124 10.66 0.79 -3.69
C LYS A 124 9.24 0.75 -4.22
N SER A 125 9.07 0.58 -5.53
CA SER A 125 7.76 0.46 -6.17
C SER A 125 7.56 -0.93 -6.79
N CYS A 126 6.40 -1.52 -6.56
CA CYS A 126 6.08 -2.89 -6.94
C CYS A 126 4.67 -2.99 -7.52
N ASN A 127 4.51 -3.78 -8.58
CA ASN A 127 3.18 -4.20 -9.02
C ASN A 127 2.65 -5.28 -8.06
N VAL A 128 1.50 -5.00 -7.45
CA VAL A 128 0.84 -5.83 -6.45
C VAL A 128 -0.58 -6.28 -6.85
N LEU A 129 -0.97 -6.11 -8.11
CA LEU A 129 -2.31 -6.45 -8.59
C LEU A 129 -2.71 -7.90 -8.24
N SER A 130 -1.79 -8.85 -8.35
CA SER A 130 -2.05 -10.28 -8.10
C SER A 130 -2.30 -10.64 -6.63
N TYR A 131 -2.17 -9.67 -5.71
CA TYR A 131 -2.46 -9.83 -4.29
C TYR A 131 -3.76 -9.15 -3.88
N LEU A 132 -4.33 -8.28 -4.73
CA LEU A 132 -5.55 -7.54 -4.45
C LEU A 132 -6.78 -8.39 -4.74
N ILE A 133 -7.83 -8.21 -3.94
CA ILE A 133 -9.12 -8.86 -4.12
C ILE A 133 -10.24 -7.83 -4.21
N SER A 134 -11.38 -8.22 -4.77
CA SER A 134 -12.60 -7.44 -4.61
C SER A 134 -13.05 -7.47 -3.15
N GLY A 135 -13.51 -6.34 -2.62
CA GLY A 135 -13.96 -6.21 -1.24
C GLY A 135 -12.88 -5.78 -0.27
N LEU A 136 -12.95 -6.28 0.96
CA LEU A 136 -12.04 -5.89 2.05
C LEU A 136 -10.65 -6.50 1.85
N ASN A 137 -9.65 -5.64 1.75
CA ASN A 137 -8.24 -6.00 1.66
C ASN A 137 -7.52 -5.64 2.97
N LYS A 138 -6.47 -6.40 3.27
CA LYS A 138 -5.59 -6.19 4.42
C LYS A 138 -4.15 -6.04 3.96
N LEU A 139 -3.56 -4.87 4.19
CA LEU A 139 -2.12 -4.63 4.08
C LEU A 139 -1.48 -4.82 5.45
N VAL A 140 -0.42 -5.61 5.51
CA VAL A 140 0.47 -5.72 6.68
C VAL A 140 1.89 -5.40 6.24
N VAL A 141 2.58 -4.55 7.00
CA VAL A 141 4.00 -4.28 6.84
C VAL A 141 4.71 -4.64 8.12
N ASN A 142 5.57 -5.66 8.05
CA ASN A 142 6.48 -6.00 9.12
C ASN A 142 7.79 -5.25 8.88
N VAL A 143 8.09 -4.32 9.78
CA VAL A 143 9.30 -3.51 9.77
C VAL A 143 10.23 -4.03 10.86
N GLN A 144 11.51 -4.16 10.54
CA GLN A 144 12.54 -4.53 11.50
C GLN A 144 13.47 -3.35 11.69
N ASN A 145 13.59 -2.85 12.92
CA ASN A 145 14.57 -1.86 13.34
C ASN A 145 15.75 -2.58 14.00
N SER A 146 16.94 -2.47 13.41
CA SER A 146 18.17 -2.99 13.99
C SER A 146 18.73 -2.05 15.06
N SER A 147 18.68 -0.73 14.81
CA SER A 147 19.15 0.29 15.75
C SER A 147 18.85 1.69 15.22
N GLY A 148 18.68 2.66 16.12
CA GLY A 148 18.49 4.04 15.72
C GLY A 148 17.04 4.32 15.31
N GLY A 149 16.83 5.37 14.51
CA GLY A 149 15.49 5.83 14.15
C GLY A 149 14.74 4.79 13.31
N ALA A 150 13.45 4.63 13.56
CA ALA A 150 12.61 3.72 12.81
C ALA A 150 11.32 4.39 12.33
N ALA A 151 10.94 4.09 11.09
CA ALA A 151 9.63 4.42 10.56
C ALA A 151 9.37 3.63 9.28
N VAL A 152 8.12 3.67 8.84
CA VAL A 152 7.72 3.25 7.51
C VAL A 152 6.90 4.33 6.85
N LYS A 153 7.07 4.47 5.53
CA LYS A 153 6.24 5.33 4.68
C LYS A 153 5.80 4.52 3.47
N PHE A 154 4.51 4.54 3.14
CA PHE A 154 3.99 3.81 1.99
C PHE A 154 2.77 4.47 1.35
N ARG A 155 2.52 4.09 0.09
CA ARG A 155 1.30 4.37 -0.66
C ARG A 155 0.97 3.20 -1.57
N LEU A 156 -0.30 2.82 -1.61
CA LEU A 156 -0.84 1.87 -2.59
C LEU A 156 -1.85 2.61 -3.45
N ASP A 157 -1.58 2.68 -4.75
CA ASP A 157 -2.53 3.15 -5.76
C ASP A 157 -3.16 1.95 -6.45
N ALA A 158 -4.48 1.95 -6.60
CA ALA A 158 -5.19 0.87 -7.26
C ALA A 158 -6.38 1.39 -8.05
N THR A 159 -6.72 0.63 -9.08
CA THR A 159 -7.92 0.87 -9.86
C THR A 159 -8.78 -0.37 -9.91
N SER A 160 -10.07 -0.20 -10.11
CA SER A 160 -11.02 -1.30 -10.22
C SER A 160 -12.13 -1.02 -11.20
N ASN A 161 -12.71 -2.10 -11.72
CA ASN A 161 -13.86 -2.06 -12.61
C ASN A 161 -15.09 -2.61 -11.88
N PHE A 162 -16.15 -1.80 -11.83
CA PHE A 162 -17.47 -2.26 -11.43
C PHE A 162 -18.23 -2.69 -12.69
N SER A 163 -18.50 -3.99 -12.83
CA SER A 163 -19.28 -4.58 -13.91
C SER A 163 -20.66 -5.01 -13.44
#